data_AF-A0A2E5HPC8-F1
#
_entry.id   AF-A0A2E5HPC8-F1
#
_cell.length_a   1.000
_cell.length_b   1.000
_cell.length_c   1.000
_cell.angle_alpha   90.00
_cell.angle_beta   90.00
_cell.angle_gamma   90.00
#
_symmetry.space_group_name_H-M   'P 1'
#
loop_
_entity.id
_entity.type
_entity.pdbx_description
1 polymer ?
#
loop_
_entity_poly.entity_id
_entity_poly.type
_entity_poly.pdbx_seq_one_letter_code
_entity_poly.pdbx_strand_id
1 'polypeptide(L)'
;MSVTFAKYAVSMSRTGGKFWEVEVEGAEMRVRYGKIGQERAWSSKSYPTPEKAEAEAQKKWRGKLQKGYTEAPRPSAVSDAPIREALTEIPLGGVLYFRALERFPGGNADMFTIKVLLQSIPGEAPKMTAAVHWNWDGSCHAYDAFPLTLDLSTTLPAFLTAAEAMLAADHRDVSVSIEDTRTDREEYDTEWSSIELTLHRLPDGATDLSSLEGSSPFLRVLQKAISFKAQAVSPPDEVTQAFIDGALRLAGLTRVEARSEGADLFAEPFRSAKGREDGGGHTVKLYI
;
A
#
# COMPACT_ATOMS: atom_id res chain seq x y z
N MET A 1 -8.23 -13.24 -21.12
CA MET A 1 -9.67 -13.42 -21.42
C MET A 1 -10.44 -12.61 -20.38
N SER A 2 -11.71 -12.26 -20.59
CA SER A 2 -12.40 -11.42 -19.60
C SER A 2 -12.92 -12.27 -18.43
N VAL A 3 -12.78 -11.77 -17.21
CA VAL A 3 -13.38 -12.37 -16.01
C VAL A 3 -14.90 -12.31 -16.15
N THR A 4 -15.56 -13.46 -16.15
CA THR A 4 -17.03 -13.56 -16.32
C THR A 4 -17.78 -13.55 -15.00
N PHE A 5 -17.13 -13.94 -13.91
CA PHE A 5 -17.73 -13.97 -12.58
C PHE A 5 -16.68 -13.69 -11.51
N ALA A 6 -16.94 -12.75 -10.61
CA ALA A 6 -16.06 -12.47 -9.48
C ALA A 6 -16.85 -12.04 -8.25
N LYS A 7 -16.53 -12.60 -7.07
CA LYS A 7 -17.19 -12.29 -5.80
C LYS A 7 -16.23 -12.31 -4.62
N TYR A 8 -16.50 -11.47 -3.63
CA TYR A 8 -15.75 -11.40 -2.37
C TYR A 8 -16.68 -11.35 -1.18
N ALA A 9 -16.29 -12.07 -0.15
CA ALA A 9 -17.07 -12.24 1.05
C ALA A 9 -16.17 -12.12 2.27
N VAL A 10 -16.67 -11.42 3.29
CA VAL A 10 -16.00 -11.30 4.59
C VAL A 10 -16.85 -11.89 5.71
N SER A 11 -16.16 -12.37 6.74
CA SER A 11 -16.77 -12.82 7.98
C SER A 11 -15.94 -12.28 9.13
N MET A 12 -16.56 -11.46 9.98
CA MET A 12 -15.89 -10.81 11.11
C MET A 12 -16.02 -11.66 12.39
N SER A 13 -14.98 -11.65 13.22
CA SER A 13 -14.97 -12.31 14.53
C SER A 13 -14.14 -11.51 15.54
N ARG A 14 -14.25 -11.84 16.83
CA ARG A 14 -13.49 -11.17 17.92
C ARG A 14 -11.96 -11.31 17.78
N THR A 15 -11.46 -12.29 17.03
CA THR A 15 -10.02 -12.56 16.86
C THR A 15 -9.51 -12.21 15.46
N GLY A 16 -10.30 -11.44 14.71
CA GLY A 16 -10.00 -10.98 13.35
C GLY A 16 -11.02 -11.44 12.30
N GLY A 17 -11.00 -10.75 11.16
CA GLY A 17 -11.85 -11.07 10.02
C GLY A 17 -11.23 -12.10 9.07
N LYS A 18 -12.06 -12.88 8.41
CA LYS A 18 -11.69 -13.81 7.34
C LYS A 18 -12.28 -13.33 6.02
N PHE A 19 -11.58 -13.57 4.93
CA PHE A 19 -12.07 -13.33 3.59
C PHE A 19 -12.13 -14.62 2.77
N TRP A 20 -13.00 -14.58 1.77
CA TRP A 20 -13.10 -15.60 0.74
C TRP A 20 -13.43 -14.92 -0.59
N GLU A 21 -12.68 -15.28 -1.62
CA GLU A 21 -12.77 -14.67 -2.94
C GLU A 21 -12.80 -15.75 -4.02
N VAL A 22 -13.59 -15.51 -5.05
CA VAL A 22 -13.70 -16.38 -6.23
C VAL A 22 -13.70 -15.56 -7.49
N GLU A 23 -13.05 -16.09 -8.52
CA GLU A 23 -13.06 -15.57 -9.88
C GLU A 23 -13.22 -16.69 -10.90
N VAL A 24 -13.79 -16.36 -12.04
CA VAL A 24 -13.90 -17.23 -13.21
C VAL A 24 -13.41 -16.47 -14.43
N GLU A 25 -12.42 -17.03 -15.12
CA GLU A 25 -11.92 -16.56 -16.41
C GLU A 25 -12.05 -17.70 -17.41
N GLY A 26 -12.92 -17.54 -18.42
CA GLY A 26 -13.25 -18.61 -19.34
C GLY A 26 -13.76 -19.85 -18.59
N ALA A 27 -13.11 -21.00 -18.78
CA ALA A 27 -13.46 -22.26 -18.12
C ALA A 27 -12.65 -22.54 -16.83
N GLU A 28 -11.84 -21.59 -16.37
CA GLU A 28 -11.08 -21.72 -15.13
C GLU A 28 -11.74 -20.95 -13.99
N MET A 29 -11.98 -21.63 -12.87
CA MET A 29 -12.41 -20.99 -11.62
C MET A 29 -11.24 -20.99 -10.64
N ARG A 30 -10.90 -19.83 -10.09
CA ARG A 30 -9.89 -19.67 -9.04
C ARG A 30 -10.52 -19.16 -7.75
N VAL A 31 -10.03 -19.65 -6.61
CA VAL A 31 -10.51 -19.28 -5.29
C VAL A 31 -9.33 -18.97 -4.37
N ARG A 32 -9.41 -17.92 -3.55
CA ARG A 32 -8.46 -17.68 -2.46
C ARG A 32 -9.19 -17.30 -1.17
N TYR A 33 -8.56 -17.58 -0.03
CA TYR A 33 -9.13 -17.29 1.28
C TYR A 33 -8.06 -17.22 2.37
N GLY A 34 -8.33 -16.43 3.41
CA GLY A 34 -7.40 -16.23 4.51
C GLY A 34 -7.96 -15.28 5.57
N LYS A 35 -7.08 -14.77 6.42
CA LYS A 35 -7.38 -13.62 7.28
C LYS A 35 -7.39 -12.36 6.41
N ILE A 36 -8.30 -11.42 6.70
CA ILE A 36 -8.33 -10.13 6.01
C ILE A 36 -6.94 -9.47 6.15
N GLY A 37 -6.42 -8.93 5.04
CA GLY A 37 -5.08 -8.33 4.97
C GLY A 37 -3.95 -9.28 4.59
N GLN A 38 -4.19 -10.60 4.50
CA GLN A 38 -3.18 -11.55 4.01
C GLN A 38 -3.29 -11.77 2.50
N GLU A 39 -2.14 -11.75 1.82
CA GLU A 39 -2.05 -12.30 0.46
C GLU A 39 -2.08 -13.83 0.53
N ARG A 40 -2.90 -14.41 -0.34
CA ARG A 40 -3.12 -15.86 -0.40
C ARG A 40 -3.05 -16.29 -1.85
N ALA A 41 -2.30 -17.35 -2.09
CA ALA A 41 -2.22 -17.95 -3.41
C ALA A 41 -3.62 -18.39 -3.88
N TRP A 42 -3.84 -18.28 -5.18
CA TRP A 42 -5.05 -18.76 -5.83
C TRP A 42 -5.02 -20.28 -5.93
N SER A 43 -6.16 -20.90 -5.62
CA SER A 43 -6.43 -22.30 -5.91
C SER A 43 -7.33 -22.36 -7.15
N SER A 44 -6.73 -22.75 -8.27
CA SER A 44 -7.40 -22.87 -9.56
C SER A 44 -8.00 -24.25 -9.79
N LYS A 45 -9.11 -24.29 -10.53
CA LYS A 45 -9.75 -25.50 -11.03
C LYS A 45 -10.38 -25.24 -12.39
N SER A 46 -9.95 -25.99 -13.39
CA SER A 46 -10.53 -25.92 -14.74
C SER A 46 -11.80 -26.79 -14.84
N TYR A 47 -12.72 -26.34 -15.67
CA TYR A 47 -13.99 -26.99 -15.97
C TYR A 47 -14.12 -27.24 -17.48
N PRO A 48 -15.03 -28.13 -17.92
CA PRO A 48 -15.20 -28.42 -19.34
C PRO A 48 -15.74 -27.25 -20.17
N THR A 49 -16.50 -26.34 -19.56
CA THR A 49 -17.08 -25.17 -20.23
C THR A 49 -17.08 -23.96 -19.28
N PRO A 50 -17.08 -22.73 -19.82
CA PRO A 50 -17.20 -21.50 -19.01
C PRO A 50 -18.44 -21.47 -18.13
N GLU A 51 -19.58 -21.91 -18.66
CA GLU A 51 -20.87 -21.89 -17.95
C GLU A 51 -20.83 -22.83 -16.74
N LYS A 52 -20.11 -23.96 -16.85
CA LYS A 52 -19.92 -24.88 -15.72
C LYS A 52 -19.02 -24.30 -14.64
N ALA A 53 -17.96 -23.57 -15.03
CA ALA A 53 -17.09 -22.89 -14.08
C ALA A 53 -17.88 -21.83 -13.30
N GLU A 54 -18.68 -21.03 -13.99
CA GLU A 54 -19.52 -20.01 -13.38
C GLU A 54 -20.61 -20.58 -12.47
N ALA A 55 -21.33 -21.63 -12.91
CA ALA A 55 -22.36 -22.27 -12.09
C ALA A 55 -21.80 -22.83 -10.77
N GLU A 56 -20.59 -23.40 -10.81
CA GLU A 56 -19.90 -23.90 -9.62
C GLU A 56 -19.39 -22.76 -8.73
N ALA A 57 -18.89 -21.66 -9.30
CA ALA A 57 -18.51 -20.46 -8.56
C ALA A 57 -19.72 -19.86 -7.82
N GLN A 58 -20.87 -19.73 -8.49
CA GLN A 58 -22.12 -19.27 -7.89
C GLN A 58 -22.62 -20.19 -6.77
N LYS A 59 -22.47 -21.51 -6.94
CA LYS A 59 -22.83 -22.50 -5.91
C LYS A 59 -21.95 -22.34 -4.67
N LYS A 60 -20.64 -22.20 -4.84
CA LYS A 60 -19.71 -21.94 -3.73
C LYS A 60 -19.99 -20.62 -3.04
N TRP A 61 -20.30 -19.58 -3.82
CA TRP A 61 -20.71 -18.27 -3.32
C TRP A 61 -21.93 -18.34 -2.40
N ARG A 62 -23.04 -18.92 -2.88
CA ARG A 62 -24.25 -19.11 -2.07
C ARG A 62 -23.97 -19.89 -0.78
N GLY A 63 -23.14 -20.93 -0.87
CA GLY A 63 -22.72 -21.71 0.30
C GLY A 63 -21.89 -20.93 1.31
N LYS A 64 -21.18 -19.86 0.91
CA LYS A 64 -20.46 -18.96 1.83
C LYS A 64 -21.39 -17.98 2.51
N LEU A 65 -22.35 -17.41 1.78
CA LEU A 65 -23.37 -16.53 2.35
C LEU A 65 -24.21 -17.26 3.42
N GLN A 66 -24.59 -18.51 3.16
CA GLN A 66 -25.29 -19.35 4.15
C GLN A 66 -24.48 -19.63 5.42
N LYS A 67 -23.14 -19.55 5.35
CA LYS A 67 -22.23 -19.74 6.49
C LYS A 67 -21.96 -18.45 7.27
N GLY A 68 -22.74 -17.39 7.03
CA GLY A 68 -22.60 -16.11 7.71
C GLY A 68 -21.46 -15.24 7.18
N TYR A 69 -20.96 -15.51 5.96
CA TYR A 69 -20.18 -14.51 5.25
C TYR A 69 -21.14 -13.47 4.67
N THR A 70 -20.70 -12.22 4.67
CA THR A 70 -21.41 -11.11 4.03
C THR A 70 -20.67 -10.73 2.76
N GLU A 71 -21.43 -10.41 1.71
CA GLU A 71 -20.85 -9.84 0.50
C GLU A 71 -20.19 -8.52 0.83
N ALA A 72 -18.94 -8.40 0.42
CA ALA A 72 -18.19 -7.17 0.51
C ALA A 72 -17.64 -6.84 -0.87
N PRO A 73 -17.35 -5.56 -1.15
CA PRO A 73 -16.61 -5.20 -2.34
C PRO A 73 -15.36 -6.06 -2.46
N ARG A 74 -15.13 -6.64 -3.64
CA ARG A 74 -13.83 -7.25 -3.92
C ARG A 74 -12.76 -6.21 -3.61
N PRO A 75 -11.65 -6.59 -3.00
CA PRO A 75 -10.43 -5.81 -3.11
C PRO A 75 -9.90 -6.00 -4.54
N SER A 76 -10.63 -5.51 -5.56
CA SER A 76 -9.98 -4.65 -6.53
C SER A 76 -9.90 -3.33 -5.78
N ALA A 77 -8.75 -3.12 -5.13
CA ALA A 77 -8.49 -1.84 -4.51
C ALA A 77 -8.57 -0.74 -5.58
N VAL A 78 -8.31 -1.07 -6.85
CA VAL A 78 -8.13 -0.10 -7.91
C VAL A 78 -9.35 -0.02 -8.84
N SER A 79 -9.72 1.20 -9.22
CA SER A 79 -10.78 1.59 -10.14
C SER A 79 -10.34 1.39 -11.59
N ASP A 80 -11.21 0.75 -12.37
CA ASP A 80 -11.04 0.55 -13.81
C ASP A 80 -11.44 1.79 -14.63
N ALA A 81 -11.85 2.88 -13.99
CA ALA A 81 -12.20 4.11 -14.68
C ALA A 81 -11.00 4.60 -15.50
N PRO A 82 -11.20 4.90 -16.80
CA PRO A 82 -10.14 5.41 -17.64
C PRO A 82 -9.75 6.83 -17.16
N ILE A 83 -8.46 7.05 -16.97
CA ILE A 83 -7.87 8.38 -16.79
C ILE A 83 -7.37 8.78 -18.17
N ARG A 84 -7.99 9.78 -18.79
CA ARG A 84 -7.65 10.24 -20.16
C ARG A 84 -6.98 11.60 -20.18
N GLU A 85 -7.19 12.36 -19.12
CA GLU A 85 -6.60 13.67 -18.87
C GLU A 85 -5.21 13.50 -18.24
N ALA A 86 -4.37 14.53 -18.36
CA ALA A 86 -3.09 14.56 -17.64
C ALA A 86 -3.33 14.59 -16.13
N LEU A 87 -2.49 13.91 -15.34
CA LEU A 87 -2.68 13.84 -13.89
C LEU A 87 -2.52 15.21 -13.20
N THR A 88 -1.82 16.15 -13.85
CA THR A 88 -1.69 17.55 -13.41
C THR A 88 -2.98 18.37 -13.56
N GLU A 89 -3.93 17.90 -14.36
CA GLU A 89 -5.17 18.61 -14.70
C GLU A 89 -6.40 18.09 -13.94
N ILE A 90 -6.23 17.06 -13.11
CA ILE A 90 -7.32 16.47 -12.33
C ILE A 90 -7.13 16.71 -10.83
N PRO A 91 -8.20 16.86 -10.05
CA PRO A 91 -8.10 16.86 -8.60
C PRO A 91 -7.72 15.45 -8.11
N LEU A 92 -6.59 15.35 -7.43
CA LEU A 92 -5.93 14.10 -7.09
C LEU A 92 -5.56 14.04 -5.61
N GLY A 93 -5.79 12.86 -5.03
CA GLY A 93 -5.37 12.50 -3.68
C GLY A 93 -4.40 11.33 -3.71
N GLY A 94 -3.29 11.43 -2.98
CA GLY A 94 -2.31 10.36 -2.84
C GLY A 94 -2.20 9.88 -1.39
N VAL A 95 -2.04 8.58 -1.19
CA VAL A 95 -1.70 7.99 0.10
C VAL A 95 -0.46 7.15 -0.05
N LEU A 96 0.58 7.50 0.70
CA LEU A 96 1.82 6.74 0.81
C LEU A 96 1.94 6.21 2.24
N TYR A 97 2.01 4.90 2.38
CA TYR A 97 2.44 4.24 3.59
C TYR A 97 3.88 3.77 3.44
N PHE A 98 4.72 4.17 4.38
CA PHE A 98 6.03 3.62 4.59
C PHE A 98 6.01 2.84 5.91
N ARG A 99 6.24 1.53 5.86
CA ARG A 99 6.21 0.64 7.02
C ARG A 99 7.55 -0.06 7.12
N ALA A 100 8.16 -0.02 8.28
CA ALA A 100 9.45 -0.65 8.54
C ALA A 100 9.42 -1.35 9.90
N LEU A 101 10.08 -2.50 9.96
CA LEU A 101 10.33 -3.24 11.19
C LEU A 101 11.81 -3.09 11.57
N GLU A 102 12.08 -2.50 12.73
CA GLU A 102 13.39 -2.50 13.36
C GLU A 102 13.59 -3.81 14.14
N ARG A 103 14.73 -4.46 13.91
CA ARG A 103 15.08 -5.76 14.48
C ARG A 103 16.32 -5.58 15.34
N PHE A 104 16.14 -5.11 16.56
CA PHE A 104 17.22 -5.12 17.53
C PHE A 104 17.37 -6.53 18.12
N PRO A 105 18.57 -7.12 18.16
CA PRO A 105 18.77 -8.44 18.75
C PRO A 105 18.45 -8.40 20.25
N GLY A 106 17.33 -9.00 20.67
CA GLY A 106 16.91 -8.94 22.08
C GLY A 106 15.44 -9.22 22.39
N GLY A 107 14.55 -9.32 21.40
CA GLY A 107 13.21 -9.92 21.56
C GLY A 107 11.99 -9.00 21.43
N ASN A 108 12.16 -7.69 21.18
CA ASN A 108 11.05 -6.79 20.84
C ASN A 108 11.23 -6.27 19.41
N ALA A 109 10.22 -6.46 18.57
CA ALA A 109 10.21 -5.94 17.21
C ALA A 109 9.58 -4.55 17.22
N ASP A 110 10.38 -3.52 16.98
CA ASP A 110 9.91 -2.15 16.96
C ASP A 110 9.35 -1.83 15.57
N MET A 111 8.14 -1.27 15.54
CA MET A 111 7.43 -0.98 14.30
C MET A 111 7.42 0.50 14.05
N PHE A 112 7.63 0.89 12.80
CA PHE A 112 7.55 2.26 12.35
C PHE A 112 6.62 2.37 11.14
N THR A 113 5.62 3.24 11.21
CA THR A 113 4.71 3.53 10.10
C THR A 113 4.59 5.03 9.89
N ILE A 114 4.93 5.49 8.70
CA ILE A 114 4.60 6.84 8.22
C ILE A 114 3.44 6.71 7.24
N LYS A 115 2.39 7.50 7.45
CA LYS A 115 1.34 7.75 6.47
C LYS A 115 1.51 9.17 5.95
N VAL A 116 1.77 9.32 4.67
CA VAL A 116 1.81 10.61 3.97
C VAL A 116 0.56 10.73 3.09
N LEU A 117 -0.10 11.87 3.18
CA LEU A 117 -1.22 12.26 2.34
C LEU A 117 -0.80 13.38 1.42
N LEU A 118 -1.11 13.26 0.14
CA LEU A 118 -0.92 14.28 -0.90
C LEU A 118 -2.29 14.77 -1.35
N GLN A 119 -2.46 16.09 -1.42
CA GLN A 119 -3.57 16.75 -2.11
C GLN A 119 -3.00 17.60 -3.25
N SER A 120 -3.44 17.34 -4.48
CA SER A 120 -3.12 18.13 -5.65
C SER A 120 -4.41 18.52 -6.34
N ILE A 121 -4.81 19.79 -6.23
CA ILE A 121 -5.98 20.34 -6.91
C ILE A 121 -5.49 21.35 -7.95
N PRO A 122 -5.89 21.23 -9.22
CA PRO A 122 -5.53 22.19 -10.25
C PRO A 122 -5.90 23.62 -9.84
N GLY A 123 -4.92 24.54 -9.90
CA GLY A 123 -5.09 25.94 -9.50
C GLY A 123 -4.86 26.24 -8.02
N GLU A 124 -4.67 25.23 -7.17
CA GLU A 124 -4.25 25.38 -5.78
C GLU A 124 -2.80 24.94 -5.57
N ALA A 125 -2.14 25.48 -4.53
CA ALA A 125 -0.86 24.96 -4.10
C ALA A 125 -1.04 23.53 -3.54
N PRO A 126 -0.21 22.55 -3.95
CA PRO A 126 -0.30 21.19 -3.43
C PRO A 126 -0.02 21.17 -1.92
N LYS A 127 -0.73 20.30 -1.20
CA LYS A 127 -0.60 20.15 0.26
C LYS A 127 -0.18 18.74 0.58
N MET A 128 0.71 18.59 1.56
CA MET A 128 1.08 17.29 2.10
C MET A 128 0.94 17.28 3.62
N THR A 129 0.43 16.18 4.16
CA THR A 129 0.39 15.93 5.60
C THR A 129 0.97 14.56 5.91
N ALA A 130 1.54 14.41 7.09
CA ALA A 130 2.08 13.15 7.55
C ALA A 130 1.58 12.81 8.95
N ALA A 131 1.34 11.53 9.20
CA ALA A 131 1.11 10.97 10.52
C ALA A 131 2.10 9.84 10.75
N VAL A 132 2.66 9.77 11.97
CA VAL A 132 3.68 8.79 12.32
C VAL A 132 3.17 7.93 13.47
N HIS A 133 3.36 6.63 13.35
CA HIS A 133 3.07 5.65 14.38
C HIS A 133 4.35 4.85 14.65
N TRP A 134 4.70 4.71 15.92
CA TRP A 134 5.83 3.88 16.34
C TRP A 134 5.43 2.97 17.51
N ASN A 135 5.95 1.75 17.53
CA ASN A 135 5.95 0.90 18.71
C ASN A 135 7.39 0.79 19.19
N TRP A 136 7.60 1.06 20.48
CA TRP A 136 8.88 0.87 21.14
C TRP A 136 8.66 0.15 22.47
N ASP A 137 9.34 -0.98 22.66
CA ASP A 137 9.32 -1.74 23.93
C ASP A 137 7.88 -2.04 24.44
N GLY A 138 6.99 -2.40 23.51
CA GLY A 138 5.58 -2.68 23.80
C GLY A 138 4.70 -1.44 24.00
N SER A 139 5.26 -0.23 23.95
CA SER A 139 4.53 1.03 23.99
C SER A 139 4.20 1.52 22.58
N CYS A 140 2.93 1.66 22.27
CA CYS A 140 2.47 2.27 21.03
C CYS A 140 2.37 3.79 21.22
N HIS A 141 2.95 4.56 20.31
CA HIS A 141 2.61 5.98 20.20
C HIS A 141 2.19 6.34 18.78
N ALA A 142 1.16 7.18 18.71
CA ALA A 142 0.66 7.78 17.50
C ALA A 142 0.80 9.29 17.64
N TYR A 143 1.28 9.94 16.59
CA TYR A 143 1.36 11.39 16.51
C TYR A 143 0.24 11.91 15.62
N ASP A 144 -0.34 13.04 16.02
CA ASP A 144 -1.32 13.74 15.19
C ASP A 144 -0.73 14.10 13.83
N ALA A 145 -1.60 14.16 12.83
CA ALA A 145 -1.18 14.55 11.48
C ALA A 145 -0.63 15.99 11.48
N PHE A 146 0.53 16.19 10.86
CA PHE A 146 1.19 17.49 10.74
C PHE A 146 1.46 17.83 9.26
N PRO A 147 1.50 19.12 8.89
CA PRO A 147 1.83 19.53 7.53
C PRO A 147 3.30 19.22 7.20
N LEU A 148 3.54 18.68 6.01
CA LEU A 148 4.89 18.54 5.44
C LEU A 148 5.18 19.75 4.56
N THR A 149 6.21 20.52 4.94
CA THR A 149 6.66 21.68 4.16
C THR A 149 7.85 21.24 3.31
N LEU A 150 7.55 20.75 2.11
CA LEU A 150 8.55 20.34 1.11
C LEU A 150 8.40 21.20 -0.15
N ASP A 151 9.49 21.48 -0.85
CA ASP A 151 9.42 22.09 -2.17
C ASP A 151 8.95 21.03 -3.19
N LEU A 152 7.70 21.17 -3.63
CA LEU A 152 7.05 20.24 -4.56
C LEU A 152 7.16 20.67 -6.03
N SER A 153 7.80 21.81 -6.32
CA SER A 153 7.84 22.41 -7.67
C SER A 153 8.45 21.50 -8.73
N THR A 154 9.38 20.62 -8.33
CA THR A 154 10.06 19.67 -9.21
C THR A 154 9.69 18.22 -8.93
N THR A 155 9.43 17.86 -7.68
CA THR A 155 9.17 16.47 -7.27
C THR A 155 7.76 16.00 -7.62
N LEU A 156 6.75 16.87 -7.51
CA LEU A 156 5.37 16.52 -7.85
C LEU A 156 5.19 16.26 -9.35
N PRO A 157 5.63 17.15 -10.28
CA PRO A 157 5.53 16.86 -11.71
C PRO A 157 6.26 15.57 -12.10
N ALA A 158 7.47 15.34 -11.59
CA ALA A 158 8.24 14.13 -11.88
C ALA A 158 7.52 12.86 -11.39
N PHE A 159 6.93 12.90 -10.19
CA PHE A 159 6.13 11.80 -9.66
C PHE A 159 4.89 11.52 -10.50
N LEU A 160 4.15 12.56 -10.91
CA LEU A 160 2.97 12.40 -11.76
C LEU A 160 3.34 11.84 -13.15
N THR A 161 4.46 12.25 -13.73
CA THR A 161 4.97 11.64 -14.98
C THR A 161 5.28 10.15 -14.80
N ALA A 162 5.88 9.73 -13.67
CA ALA A 162 6.10 8.32 -13.39
C ALA A 162 4.78 7.55 -13.21
N ALA A 163 3.76 8.17 -12.59
CA ALA A 163 2.44 7.59 -12.46
C ALA A 163 1.73 7.43 -13.81
N GLU A 164 1.87 8.40 -14.72
CA GLU A 164 1.37 8.30 -16.10
C GLU A 164 2.05 7.18 -16.87
N ALA A 165 3.37 6.97 -16.68
CA ALA A 165 4.09 5.85 -17.26
C ALA A 165 3.57 4.49 -16.77
N MET A 166 3.23 4.38 -15.47
CA MET A 166 2.56 3.19 -14.92
C MET A 166 1.22 2.93 -15.59
N LEU A 167 0.39 3.97 -15.75
CA LEU A 167 -0.91 3.85 -16.42
C LEU A 167 -0.77 3.46 -17.90
N ALA A 168 0.24 3.99 -18.59
CA ALA A 168 0.54 3.65 -19.99
C ALA A 168 1.01 2.20 -20.17
N ALA A 169 1.69 1.64 -19.15
CA ALA A 169 2.09 0.24 -19.09
C ALA A 169 0.99 -0.70 -18.58
N ASP A 170 -0.22 -0.19 -18.29
CA ASP A 170 -1.33 -0.93 -17.65
C ASP A 170 -0.99 -1.47 -16.25
N HIS A 171 -0.05 -0.83 -15.55
CA HIS A 171 0.38 -1.17 -14.20
C HIS A 171 -0.52 -0.50 -13.16
N ARG A 172 -1.81 -0.88 -13.13
CA ARG A 172 -2.80 -0.24 -12.25
C ARG A 172 -2.79 -0.76 -10.81
N ASP A 173 -2.58 -2.06 -10.62
CA ASP A 173 -2.49 -2.70 -9.30
C ASP A 173 -1.28 -3.63 -9.27
N VAL A 174 -0.15 -3.11 -8.79
CA VAL A 174 1.14 -3.81 -8.81
C VAL A 174 1.55 -4.21 -7.39
N SER A 175 1.92 -5.48 -7.22
CA SER A 175 2.52 -6.00 -5.99
C SER A 175 3.86 -6.63 -6.33
N VAL A 176 4.94 -6.07 -5.77
CA VAL A 176 6.33 -6.48 -5.99
C VAL A 176 6.96 -6.82 -4.65
N SER A 177 8.03 -7.60 -4.70
CA SER A 177 8.81 -7.95 -3.52
C SER A 177 10.29 -7.74 -3.76
N ILE A 178 10.99 -7.33 -2.71
CA ILE A 178 12.44 -7.25 -2.65
C ILE A 178 12.96 -8.20 -1.58
N GLU A 179 14.17 -8.68 -1.76
CA GLU A 179 14.83 -9.52 -0.77
C GLU A 179 15.36 -8.68 0.40
N ASP A 180 14.92 -8.99 1.62
CA ASP A 180 15.61 -8.55 2.83
C ASP A 180 16.84 -9.44 3.01
N THR A 181 18.01 -8.88 2.68
CA THR A 181 19.30 -9.59 2.69
C THR A 181 19.85 -9.82 4.11
N ARG A 182 19.15 -9.34 5.15
CA ARG A 182 19.58 -9.55 6.55
C ARG A 182 19.35 -10.99 6.98
N THR A 183 20.41 -11.58 7.52
CA THR A 183 20.42 -12.92 8.10
C THR A 183 20.26 -12.83 9.62
N ASP A 184 19.06 -12.53 10.11
CA ASP A 184 18.77 -12.69 11.54
C ASP A 184 18.36 -14.14 11.89
N ARG A 185 18.42 -14.46 13.19
CA ARG A 185 17.97 -15.76 13.73
C ARG A 185 16.46 -15.82 13.95
N GLU A 186 15.78 -14.68 13.91
CA GLU A 186 14.36 -14.53 14.23
C GLU A 186 13.60 -14.27 12.94
N GLU A 187 13.35 -15.36 12.22
CA GLU A 187 12.80 -15.42 10.84
C GLU A 187 11.39 -14.81 10.67
N TYR A 188 10.82 -14.22 11.71
CA TYR A 188 9.45 -13.75 11.73
C TYR A 188 9.31 -12.41 10.97
N ASP A 189 8.18 -12.24 10.27
CA ASP A 189 7.58 -10.94 9.93
C ASP A 189 8.37 -9.96 9.02
N THR A 190 9.18 -10.44 8.07
CA THR A 190 9.77 -9.55 7.01
C THR A 190 8.70 -8.88 6.17
N GLU A 191 7.58 -9.56 5.97
CA GLU A 191 6.43 -9.10 5.18
C GLU A 191 5.75 -7.84 5.75
N TRP A 192 6.09 -7.42 6.99
CA TRP A 192 5.60 -6.16 7.57
C TRP A 192 6.27 -4.93 6.96
N SER A 193 7.55 -5.04 6.59
CA SER A 193 8.27 -3.94 5.94
C SER A 193 7.73 -3.78 4.52
N SER A 194 7.10 -2.64 4.26
CA SER A 194 6.42 -2.39 2.99
C SER A 194 6.32 -0.91 2.66
N ILE A 195 6.26 -0.64 1.37
CA ILE A 195 5.88 0.66 0.82
C ILE A 195 4.58 0.45 0.05
N GLU A 196 3.51 1.14 0.44
CA GLU A 196 2.23 1.08 -0.25
C GLU A 196 1.84 2.47 -0.72
N LEU A 197 1.54 2.59 -2.01
CA LEU A 197 1.22 3.84 -2.68
C LEU A 197 -0.13 3.69 -3.36
N THR A 198 -1.01 4.67 -3.16
CA THR A 198 -2.30 4.71 -3.85
C THR A 198 -2.59 6.12 -4.34
N LEU A 199 -3.10 6.24 -5.57
CA LEU A 199 -3.59 7.50 -6.14
C LEU A 199 -5.07 7.40 -6.43
N HIS A 200 -5.80 8.46 -6.10
CA HIS A 200 -7.25 8.55 -6.18
C HIS A 200 -7.63 9.81 -6.95
N ARG A 201 -8.71 9.72 -7.73
CA ARG A 201 -9.36 10.91 -8.28
C ARG A 201 -10.30 11.45 -7.22
N LEU A 202 -10.10 12.71 -6.84
CA LEU A 202 -11.00 13.40 -5.94
C LEU A 202 -12.27 13.83 -6.70
N PRO A 203 -13.43 13.97 -6.04
CA PRO A 203 -14.62 14.52 -6.65
C PRO A 203 -14.40 15.95 -7.18
N ASP A 204 -15.13 16.33 -8.22
CA ASP A 204 -15.10 17.71 -8.71
C ASP A 204 -15.56 18.68 -7.61
N GLY A 205 -14.80 19.75 -7.39
CA GLY A 205 -15.04 20.70 -6.30
C GLY A 205 -14.59 20.24 -4.92
N ALA A 206 -13.87 19.12 -4.80
CA ALA A 206 -13.25 18.72 -3.54
C ALA A 206 -12.26 19.78 -3.06
N THR A 207 -12.35 20.13 -1.77
CA THR A 207 -11.44 21.10 -1.11
C THR A 207 -10.49 20.43 -0.13
N ASP A 208 -10.71 19.15 0.19
CA ASP A 208 -9.93 18.37 1.14
C ASP A 208 -9.83 16.89 0.70
N LEU A 209 -9.29 16.05 1.59
CA LEU A 209 -9.09 14.61 1.38
C LEU A 209 -10.14 13.75 2.09
N SER A 210 -11.24 14.34 2.57
CA SER A 210 -12.29 13.60 3.31
C SER A 210 -12.92 12.50 2.46
N SER A 211 -12.97 12.68 1.14
CA SER A 211 -13.49 11.69 0.19
C SER A 211 -12.56 10.52 -0.09
N LEU A 212 -11.32 10.51 0.42
CA LEU A 212 -10.40 9.37 0.28
C LEU A 212 -10.88 8.16 1.08
N GLU A 213 -11.57 8.37 2.19
CA GLU A 213 -12.12 7.28 3.00
C GLU A 213 -13.28 6.61 2.25
N GLY A 214 -12.98 5.49 1.59
CA GLY A 214 -13.94 4.69 0.83
C GLY A 214 -13.88 4.86 -0.69
N SER A 215 -12.99 5.71 -1.22
CA SER A 215 -12.73 5.76 -2.65
C SER A 215 -11.79 4.62 -3.09
N SER A 216 -12.06 4.08 -4.28
CA SER A 216 -11.12 3.17 -4.94
C SER A 216 -10.02 3.99 -5.63
N PRO A 217 -8.73 3.80 -5.32
CA PRO A 217 -7.65 4.40 -6.10
C PRO A 217 -7.75 4.04 -7.58
N PHE A 218 -7.18 4.81 -8.50
CA PHE A 218 -7.00 4.39 -9.91
C PHE A 218 -5.61 3.80 -10.18
N LEU A 219 -4.68 3.93 -9.21
CA LEU A 219 -3.36 3.34 -9.23
C LEU A 219 -2.96 2.89 -7.83
N ARG A 220 -2.46 1.66 -7.69
CA ARG A 220 -1.91 1.10 -6.45
C ARG A 220 -0.60 0.36 -6.74
N VAL A 221 0.40 0.62 -5.91
CA VAL A 221 1.67 -0.10 -5.91
C VAL A 221 2.01 -0.52 -4.49
N LEU A 222 2.34 -1.79 -4.29
CA LEU A 222 2.78 -2.35 -3.03
C LEU A 222 4.14 -3.03 -3.22
N GLN A 223 5.17 -2.53 -2.57
CA GLN A 223 6.46 -3.21 -2.44
C GLN A 223 6.56 -3.81 -1.05
N LYS A 224 6.89 -5.10 -0.96
CA LYS A 224 7.15 -5.80 0.31
C LYS A 224 8.59 -6.24 0.40
N ALA A 225 9.17 -6.18 1.59
CA ALA A 225 10.36 -6.95 1.89
C ALA A 225 9.94 -8.40 2.19
N ILE A 226 10.66 -9.36 1.61
CA ILE A 226 10.50 -10.78 1.92
C ILE A 226 11.82 -11.36 2.40
N SER A 227 11.75 -12.37 3.27
CA SER A 227 12.95 -13.03 3.81
C SER A 227 13.85 -13.59 2.70
N PHE A 228 15.17 -13.55 2.90
CA PHE A 228 16.18 -14.23 2.07
C PHE A 228 15.92 -15.73 1.85
N LYS A 229 15.09 -16.37 2.68
CA LYS A 229 14.68 -17.77 2.50
C LYS A 229 13.45 -17.95 1.61
N ALA A 230 12.75 -16.87 1.28
CA ALA A 230 11.57 -16.93 0.43
C ALA A 230 11.97 -17.43 -0.96
N GLN A 231 11.24 -18.41 -1.49
CA GLN A 231 11.64 -19.14 -2.70
C GLN A 231 11.51 -18.32 -4.00
N ALA A 232 10.86 -17.15 -3.96
CA ALA A 232 10.68 -16.29 -5.13
C ALA A 232 10.53 -14.81 -4.73
N VAL A 233 11.47 -13.99 -5.20
CA VAL A 233 11.40 -12.53 -5.20
C VAL A 233 10.78 -12.09 -6.53
N SER A 234 9.93 -11.07 -6.51
CA SER A 234 9.32 -10.46 -7.69
C SER A 234 9.72 -8.98 -7.73
N PRO A 235 10.97 -8.66 -8.11
CA PRO A 235 11.46 -7.30 -8.08
C PRO A 235 10.63 -6.39 -9.01
N PRO A 236 10.53 -5.09 -8.70
CA PRO A 236 9.91 -4.13 -9.62
C PRO A 236 10.67 -4.08 -10.95
N ASP A 237 9.93 -3.91 -12.04
CA ASP A 237 10.51 -3.48 -13.31
C ASP A 237 10.92 -2.00 -13.26
N GLU A 238 11.55 -1.52 -14.33
CA GLU A 238 12.07 -0.15 -14.41
C GLU A 238 10.98 0.92 -14.21
N VAL A 239 9.79 0.70 -14.76
CA VAL A 239 8.66 1.65 -14.66
C VAL A 239 8.13 1.71 -13.23
N THR A 240 7.95 0.53 -12.61
CA THR A 240 7.49 0.40 -11.23
C THR A 240 8.52 0.97 -10.25
N GLN A 241 9.81 0.72 -10.47
CA GLN A 241 10.88 1.28 -9.64
C GLN A 241 10.92 2.80 -9.72
N ALA A 242 10.83 3.37 -10.94
CA ALA A 242 10.82 4.83 -11.12
C ALA A 242 9.63 5.50 -10.40
N PHE A 243 8.46 4.86 -10.38
CA PHE A 243 7.30 5.33 -9.64
C PHE A 243 7.54 5.31 -8.11
N ILE A 244 8.10 4.21 -7.59
CA ILE A 244 8.42 4.07 -6.17
C ILE A 244 9.46 5.12 -5.74
N ASP A 245 10.54 5.28 -6.50
CA ASP A 245 11.59 6.26 -6.24
C ASP A 245 11.05 7.70 -6.28
N GLY A 246 10.20 8.00 -7.27
CA GLY A 246 9.53 9.29 -7.41
C GLY A 246 8.67 9.63 -6.21
N ALA A 247 7.92 8.66 -5.67
CA ALA A 247 7.07 8.86 -4.51
C ALA A 247 7.85 9.02 -3.20
N LEU A 248 8.93 8.25 -3.01
CA LEU A 248 9.81 8.42 -1.86
C LEU A 248 10.44 9.81 -1.87
N ARG A 249 10.96 10.24 -3.03
CA ARG A 249 11.50 11.59 -3.23
C ARG A 249 10.45 12.68 -2.99
N LEU A 250 9.22 12.49 -3.47
CA LEU A 250 8.09 13.42 -3.23
C LEU A 250 7.82 13.60 -1.73
N ALA A 251 7.84 12.51 -0.98
CA ALA A 251 7.62 12.52 0.47
C ALA A 251 8.84 13.00 1.28
N GLY A 252 9.96 13.32 0.62
CA GLY A 252 11.21 13.64 1.30
C GLY A 252 11.79 12.46 2.09
N LEU A 253 11.31 11.24 1.79
CA LEU A 253 11.79 10.00 2.36
C LEU A 253 12.97 9.52 1.52
N THR A 254 14.11 9.34 2.17
CA THR A 254 15.29 8.76 1.55
C THR A 254 15.54 7.37 2.12
N ARG A 255 16.74 6.84 1.85
CA ARG A 255 17.27 5.69 2.58
C ARG A 255 17.08 5.85 4.07
N VAL A 256 16.74 4.73 4.70
CA VAL A 256 16.21 4.73 6.05
C VAL A 256 17.30 5.02 7.10
N GLU A 257 18.56 4.79 6.77
CA GLU A 257 19.71 5.23 7.55
C GLU A 257 19.79 6.76 7.65
N ALA A 258 19.47 7.47 6.56
CA ALA A 258 19.41 8.93 6.58
C ALA A 258 18.20 9.44 7.40
N ARG A 259 17.09 8.68 7.44
CA ARG A 259 15.95 8.97 8.34
C ARG A 259 16.34 8.81 9.81
N SER A 260 16.99 7.70 10.14
CA SER A 260 17.50 7.39 11.47
C SER A 260 18.40 8.49 12.03
N GLU A 261 19.25 9.03 11.18
CA GLU A 261 20.25 10.04 11.53
C GLU A 261 19.67 11.46 11.45
N GLY A 262 18.39 11.59 11.06
CA GLY A 262 17.69 12.85 10.87
C GLY A 262 18.35 13.72 9.79
N ALA A 263 18.87 13.08 8.76
CA ALA A 263 19.51 13.68 7.58
C ALA A 263 18.56 13.74 6.36
N ASP A 264 17.35 13.16 6.46
CA ASP A 264 16.33 13.29 5.42
C ASP A 264 15.48 14.56 5.56
N LEU A 265 14.95 15.04 4.44
CA LEU A 265 14.13 16.27 4.39
C LEU A 265 12.83 16.13 5.20
N PHE A 266 12.36 14.90 5.39
CA PHE A 266 11.23 14.60 6.27
C PHE A 266 11.55 14.80 7.77
N ALA A 267 12.82 14.79 8.20
CA ALA A 267 13.21 14.98 9.61
C ALA A 267 13.13 16.43 10.09
N GLU A 268 13.30 17.39 9.19
CA GLU A 268 13.40 18.80 9.53
C GLU A 268 12.11 19.36 10.18
N PRO A 269 10.89 19.11 9.63
CA PRO A 269 9.65 19.54 10.28
C PRO A 269 9.42 18.89 11.64
N PHE A 270 9.80 17.62 11.81
CA PHE A 270 9.62 16.86 13.06
C PHE A 270 10.49 17.40 14.21
N ARG A 271 11.72 17.88 13.90
CA ARG A 271 12.60 18.53 14.89
C ARG A 271 12.05 19.85 15.43
N SER A 272 11.25 20.56 14.65
CA SER A 272 10.72 21.88 15.03
C SER A 272 9.52 21.81 15.98
N ALA A 273 8.78 20.70 15.96
CA ALA A 273 7.58 20.49 16.78
C ALA A 273 7.90 20.02 18.21
N LYS A 274 9.05 19.37 18.42
CA LYS A 274 9.57 19.05 19.75
C LYS A 274 10.75 19.96 20.06
N GLY A 275 10.56 20.88 21.00
CA GLY A 275 11.66 21.57 21.67
C GLY A 275 12.74 20.56 22.07
N ARG A 276 14.00 20.98 21.95
CA ARG A 276 15.21 20.17 22.11
C ARG A 276 15.43 19.79 23.58
N GLU A 277 14.60 18.90 24.10
CA GLU A 277 14.79 18.14 25.34
C GLU A 277 14.49 16.71 24.90
N ASP A 278 15.46 15.95 24.40
CA ASP A 278 16.29 15.09 25.24
C ASP A 278 17.62 14.79 24.54
N GLY A 279 18.73 14.94 25.27
CA GLY A 279 20.10 14.63 24.83
C GLY A 279 20.40 13.13 24.76
N GLY A 280 19.59 12.36 24.05
CA GLY A 280 19.78 10.93 23.81
C GLY A 280 19.74 10.62 22.32
N GLY A 281 20.84 10.90 21.61
CA GLY A 281 20.99 10.49 20.22
C GLY A 281 21.11 8.97 20.13
N HIS A 282 20.00 8.28 19.88
CA HIS A 282 20.00 6.86 19.57
C HIS A 282 19.53 6.66 18.13
N THR A 283 20.48 6.28 17.29
CA THR A 283 20.37 6.03 15.85
C THR A 283 19.54 4.77 15.60
N VAL A 284 18.25 4.93 15.30
CA VAL A 284 17.32 3.89 14.84
C VAL A 284 17.67 3.40 13.43
N LYS A 285 18.61 2.47 13.31
CA LYS A 285 19.04 1.96 12.00
C LYS A 285 17.94 1.11 11.36
N LEU A 286 17.08 1.70 10.53
CA LEU A 286 16.22 0.93 9.64
C LEU A 286 16.83 0.83 8.22
N TYR A 287 16.49 -0.25 7.52
CA TYR A 287 17.02 -0.63 6.21
C TYR A 287 15.85 -1.19 5.38
N ILE A 288 15.52 -0.53 4.26
CA ILE A 288 14.74 -1.06 3.13
C ILE A 288 15.53 -0.72 1.87
#